data_AF-A0A379YPP9-F1
#
_entry.id   AF-A0A379YPP9-F1
#
_cell.length_a   1.000
_cell.length_b   1.000
_cell.length_c   1.000
_cell.angle_alpha   90.00
_cell.angle_beta   90.00
_cell.angle_gamma   90.00
#
_symmetry.space_group_name_H-M   'P 1'
#
loop_
_entity.id
_entity.type
_entity.pdbx_description
1 polymer ?
#
loop_
_entity_poly.entity_id
_entity_poly.type
_entity_poly.pdbx_seq_one_letter_code
_entity_poly.pdbx_strand_id
1 'polypeptide(L)'
;MITHISPLGSMDLLSQLEVDMLKRTASSDLYRLFRNCSLAVLNSGSQTDNSKQLLSRYETFDINVLRRERGVKLELVNPPEEAFVDGRIIRSLQANLFAVLRDILFVHGQIASAGRFQHLNLENSAPHHQPGIFHPAQCTHAASG
;
A
#
# COMPACT_ATOMS: atom_id res chain seq x y z
N MET A 1 0.21 14.84 21.07
CA MET A 1 -1.17 14.36 21.34
C MET A 1 -1.31 12.93 20.82
N ILE A 2 -1.96 12.02 21.55
CA ILE A 2 -2.22 10.65 21.07
C ILE A 2 -3.72 10.37 21.16
N THR A 3 -4.31 9.88 20.07
CA THR A 3 -5.75 9.60 20.01
C THR A 3 -6.03 8.23 19.41
N HIS A 4 -7.00 7.52 19.98
CA HIS A 4 -7.39 6.19 19.53
C HIS A 4 -8.74 6.23 18.82
N ILE A 5 -8.77 5.75 17.59
CA ILE A 5 -9.94 5.74 16.73
C ILE A 5 -10.38 4.30 16.49
N SER A 6 -11.68 4.04 16.69
CA SER A 6 -12.31 2.74 16.38
C SER A 6 -13.10 2.85 15.07
N PRO A 7 -13.34 1.76 14.34
CA PRO A 7 -14.12 1.82 13.10
C PRO A 7 -15.58 2.24 13.36
N LEU A 8 -16.18 2.92 12.37
CA LEU A 8 -17.61 3.22 12.36
C LEU A 8 -18.37 2.00 11.83
N GLY A 9 -18.65 1.05 12.72
CA GLY A 9 -19.34 -0.21 12.41
C GLY A 9 -18.40 -1.41 12.41
N SER A 10 -18.80 -2.48 11.71
CA SER A 10 -17.97 -3.68 11.54
C SER A 10 -16.93 -3.43 10.46
N MET A 11 -15.66 -3.37 10.86
CA MET A 11 -14.57 -3.67 9.94
C MET A 11 -14.25 -5.16 10.10
N ASP A 12 -14.06 -5.85 8.97
CA ASP A 12 -13.67 -7.26 9.00
C ASP A 12 -12.42 -7.47 9.86
N LEU A 13 -12.39 -8.61 10.55
CA LEU A 13 -11.28 -8.96 11.42
C LEU A 13 -10.01 -9.06 10.58
N LEU A 14 -9.08 -8.13 10.76
CA LEU A 14 -7.76 -8.24 10.16
C LEU A 14 -7.05 -9.47 10.71
N SER A 15 -6.47 -10.27 9.80
CA SER A 15 -5.61 -11.39 10.15
C SER A 15 -4.34 -10.90 10.85
N GLN A 16 -3.66 -11.80 11.59
CA GLN A 16 -2.36 -11.47 12.20
C GLN A 16 -1.34 -11.02 11.15
N LEU A 17 -1.35 -11.68 9.99
CA LEU A 17 -0.43 -11.42 8.89
C LEU A 17 -0.60 -10.00 8.33
N GLU A 18 -1.84 -9.53 8.17
CA GLU A 18 -2.12 -8.17 7.66
C GLU A 18 -1.64 -7.09 8.62
N VAL A 19 -1.88 -7.29 9.92
CA VAL A 19 -1.41 -6.36 10.95
C VAL A 19 0.13 -6.38 11.03
N ASP A 20 0.73 -7.57 10.96
CA ASP A 20 2.18 -7.71 10.99
C ASP A 20 2.83 -7.13 9.73
N MET A 21 2.21 -7.23 8.56
CA MET A 21 2.71 -6.60 7.33
C MET A 21 2.78 -5.07 7.47
N LEU A 22 1.78 -4.45 8.10
CA LEU A 22 1.78 -3.01 8.38
C LEU A 22 2.80 -2.62 9.46
N LYS A 23 3.00 -3.49 10.46
CA LYS A 23 3.95 -3.23 11.57
C LYS A 23 5.40 -3.52 11.23
N ARG A 24 5.65 -4.47 10.32
CA ARG A 24 7.00 -5.05 10.12
C ARG A 24 8.04 -4.05 9.65
N THR A 25 7.64 -2.86 9.21
CA THR A 25 8.61 -1.76 9.14
C THR A 25 7.89 -0.42 9.14
N ALA A 26 8.08 0.38 10.21
CA ALA A 26 7.85 1.83 10.16
C ALA A 26 8.68 2.51 9.05
N SER A 27 9.67 1.79 8.51
CA SER A 27 10.50 2.15 7.35
C SER A 27 9.98 1.60 6.01
N SER A 28 8.85 0.88 5.98
CA SER A 28 8.38 0.23 4.74
C SER A 28 7.64 1.22 3.86
N ASP A 29 7.73 1.01 2.55
CA ASP A 29 6.98 1.81 1.58
C ASP A 29 5.47 1.70 1.82
N LEU A 30 5.00 0.53 2.30
CA LEU A 30 3.60 0.32 2.67
C LEU A 30 3.18 1.19 3.84
N TYR A 31 4.01 1.26 4.89
CA TYR A 31 3.76 2.12 6.04
C TYR A 31 3.73 3.59 5.62
N ARG A 32 4.72 4.03 4.84
CA ARG A 32 4.79 5.42 4.34
C ARG A 32 3.59 5.77 3.47
N LEU A 33 3.15 4.86 2.61
CA LEU A 33 1.94 5.02 1.80
C LEU A 33 0.71 5.16 2.70
N PHE A 34 0.53 4.25 3.65
CA PHE A 34 -0.59 4.31 4.60
C PHE A 34 -0.59 5.61 5.39
N ARG A 35 0.54 6.00 5.99
CA ARG A 35 0.70 7.26 6.72
C ARG A 35 0.35 8.46 5.86
N ASN A 36 0.88 8.56 4.65
CA ASN A 36 0.67 9.72 3.78
C ASN A 36 -0.79 9.80 3.30
N CYS A 37 -1.40 8.68 2.94
CA CYS A 37 -2.82 8.64 2.57
C CYS A 37 -3.72 9.03 3.76
N SER A 38 -3.43 8.52 4.96
CA SER A 38 -4.17 8.90 6.16
C SER A 38 -4.02 10.38 6.50
N LEU A 39 -2.82 10.96 6.35
CA LEU A 39 -2.60 12.39 6.55
C LEU A 39 -3.38 13.24 5.55
N ALA A 40 -3.42 12.82 4.28
CA ALA A 40 -4.22 13.48 3.24
C ALA A 40 -5.72 13.43 3.57
N VAL A 41 -6.22 12.29 4.06
CA VAL A 41 -7.60 12.16 4.54
C VAL A 41 -7.87 13.16 5.67
N LEU A 42 -7.01 13.21 6.69
CA LEU A 42 -7.19 14.13 7.82
C LEU A 42 -7.17 15.61 7.41
N ASN A 43 -6.56 15.94 6.26
CA ASN A 43 -6.50 17.30 5.71
C ASN A 43 -7.43 17.53 4.52
N SER A 44 -8.36 16.63 4.20
CA SER A 44 -9.19 16.75 2.99
C SER A 44 -10.14 17.96 2.97
N GLY A 45 -10.28 18.67 4.10
CA GLY A 45 -11.00 19.94 4.21
C GLY A 45 -10.10 21.19 4.29
N SER A 46 -8.78 21.02 4.19
CA SER A 46 -7.82 22.13 4.23
C SER A 46 -7.65 22.77 2.86
N GLN A 47 -7.48 24.10 2.82
CA GLN A 47 -7.23 24.88 1.59
C GLN A 47 -5.78 24.73 1.08
N THR A 48 -5.05 23.70 1.50
CA THR A 48 -3.66 23.48 1.11
C THR A 48 -3.61 22.73 -0.22
N ASP A 49 -3.14 23.38 -1.27
CA ASP A 49 -2.98 22.82 -2.62
C ASP A 49 -1.62 22.12 -2.83
N ASN A 50 -0.67 22.33 -1.92
CA ASN A 50 0.68 21.76 -2.01
C ASN A 50 0.88 20.55 -1.08
N SER A 51 0.92 19.36 -1.68
CA SER A 51 1.14 18.11 -0.95
C SER A 51 2.49 18.02 -0.24
N LYS A 52 3.55 18.64 -0.77
CA LYS A 52 4.87 18.64 -0.12
C LYS A 52 4.85 19.49 1.15
N GLN A 53 4.25 20.68 1.08
CA GLN A 53 4.08 21.54 2.26
C GLN A 53 3.24 20.84 3.33
N LEU A 54 2.20 20.11 2.93
CA LEU A 54 1.39 19.34 3.87
C LEU A 54 2.22 18.29 4.61
N LEU A 55 3.03 17.51 3.88
CA LEU A 55 3.87 16.47 4.47
C LEU A 55 4.92 17.07 5.42
N SER A 56 5.56 18.18 5.04
CA SER A 56 6.54 18.89 5.87
C SER A 56 5.92 19.53 7.12
N ARG A 57 4.70 20.07 6.99
CA ARG A 57 3.97 20.65 8.14
C ARG A 57 3.66 19.61 9.21
N TYR A 58 3.42 18.38 8.79
CA TYR A 58 3.05 17.26 9.67
C TYR A 58 4.13 16.17 9.68
N GLU A 59 5.40 16.56 9.85
CA GLU A 59 6.51 15.61 10.00
C GLU A 59 6.37 14.73 11.26
N THR A 60 5.84 15.30 12.34
CA THR A 60 5.64 14.58 13.61
C THR A 60 4.37 13.73 13.65
N PHE A 61 3.56 13.76 12.60
CA PHE A 61 2.36 12.92 12.50
C PHE A 61 2.77 11.46 12.36
N ASP A 62 2.03 10.56 13.01
CA ASP A 62 2.21 9.13 12.82
C ASP A 62 0.90 8.37 13.00
N ILE A 63 0.82 7.16 12.44
CA ILE A 63 -0.37 6.32 12.52
C ILE A 63 -0.02 4.85 12.69
N ASN A 64 -0.53 4.27 13.78
CA ASN A 64 -0.30 2.88 14.14
C ASN A 64 -1.59 2.06 14.06
N VAL A 65 -1.46 0.83 13.58
CA VAL A 65 -2.55 -0.15 13.54
C VAL A 65 -2.46 -1.06 14.77
N LEU A 66 -3.44 -0.94 15.65
CA LEU A 66 -3.52 -1.67 16.91
C LEU A 66 -4.57 -2.77 16.82
N ARG A 67 -4.12 -4.02 16.94
CA ARG A 67 -5.01 -5.17 17.05
C ARG A 67 -5.59 -5.27 18.47
N ARG A 68 -6.89 -5.54 18.57
CA ARG A 68 -7.61 -5.77 19.84
C ARG A 68 -8.42 -7.06 19.74
N GLU A 69 -8.95 -7.53 20.86
CA GLU A 69 -9.77 -8.75 20.91
C GLU A 69 -10.97 -8.70 19.96
N ARG A 70 -11.57 -7.51 19.78
CA ARG A 70 -12.70 -7.26 18.89
C ARG A 70 -12.31 -6.33 17.74
N GLY A 71 -11.41 -6.79 16.87
CA GLY A 71 -11.05 -6.08 15.64
C GLY A 71 -9.80 -5.21 15.74
N VAL A 72 -9.85 -4.06 15.07
CA VAL A 72 -8.71 -3.15 14.89
C VAL A 72 -9.03 -1.76 15.40
N LYS A 73 -8.02 -1.08 15.92
CA LYS A 73 -8.04 0.35 16.26
C LYS A 73 -6.89 1.05 15.56
N LEU A 74 -7.08 2.33 15.26
CA LEU A 74 -6.01 3.21 14.82
C LEU A 74 -5.56 4.06 15.99
N GLU A 75 -4.25 4.20 16.15
CA GLU A 75 -3.64 5.18 17.03
C GLU A 75 -3.04 6.27 16.17
N LEU A 76 -3.46 7.51 16.41
CA LEU A 76 -2.96 8.70 15.74
C LEU A 76 -2.02 9.44 16.70
N VAL A 77 -0.80 9.69 16.24
CA VAL A 77 0.21 10.47 16.97
C VAL A 77 0.32 11.83 16.29
N ASN A 78 0.13 12.90 17.06
CA ASN A 78 0.11 14.29 16.58
C ASN A 78 -0.72 14.52 15.31
N PRO A 79 -2.01 14.09 15.29
CA PRO A 79 -2.87 14.36 14.15
C PRO A 79 -3.16 15.86 13.98
N PRO A 80 -3.50 16.32 12.76
CA PRO A 80 -4.01 17.68 12.51
C PRO A 80 -5.20 18.00 13.41
N GLU A 81 -5.18 19.16 14.06
CA GLU A 81 -6.26 19.59 14.96
C GLU A 81 -7.55 19.87 14.17
N GLU A 82 -7.44 20.28 12.91
CA GLU A 82 -8.58 20.57 12.04
C GLU A 82 -9.43 19.32 11.74
N ALA A 83 -8.92 18.11 12.00
CA ALA A 83 -9.67 16.87 11.88
C ALA A 83 -10.63 16.61 13.05
N PHE A 84 -10.60 17.46 14.09
CA PHE A 84 -11.39 17.32 15.32
C PHE A 84 -12.35 18.48 15.51
N VAL A 85 -13.54 18.17 16.02
CA VAL A 85 -14.53 19.15 16.50
C VAL A 85 -14.88 18.75 17.93
N ASP A 86 -14.71 19.66 18.89
CA ASP A 86 -14.90 19.40 20.33
C ASP A 86 -14.11 18.19 20.84
N GLY A 87 -12.88 18.01 20.35
CA GLY A 87 -12.00 16.90 20.70
C GLY A 87 -12.41 15.54 20.12
N ARG A 88 -13.43 15.50 19.25
CA ARG A 88 -13.88 14.28 18.55
C ARG A 88 -13.54 14.36 17.08
N ILE A 89 -13.02 13.26 16.52
CA ILE A 89 -12.73 13.19 15.09
C ILE A 89 -14.02 13.34 14.28
N ILE A 90 -13.94 14.05 13.16
CA ILE A 90 -15.05 14.15 12.21
C ILE A 90 -15.37 12.75 11.65
N ARG A 91 -16.64 12.34 11.70
CA ARG A 91 -17.07 10.97 11.33
C ARG A 91 -16.69 10.56 9.90
N SER A 92 -16.74 11.48 8.94
CA SER A 92 -16.34 11.18 7.56
C SER A 92 -14.85 10.86 7.45
N LEU A 93 -13.98 11.63 8.13
CA LEU A 93 -12.54 11.36 8.17
C LEU A 93 -12.26 10.02 8.84
N GLN A 94 -12.95 9.73 9.94
CA GLN A 94 -12.89 8.44 10.62
C GLN A 94 -13.25 7.28 9.67
N ALA A 95 -14.37 7.37 8.94
CA ALA A 95 -14.75 6.34 7.96
C ALA A 95 -13.68 6.18 6.86
N ASN A 96 -13.17 7.29 6.34
CA ASN A 96 -12.18 7.31 5.28
C ASN A 96 -10.83 6.71 5.72
N LEU A 97 -10.41 6.91 6.96
CA LEU A 97 -9.18 6.30 7.50
C LEU A 97 -9.23 4.77 7.44
N PHE A 98 -10.37 4.17 7.79
CA PHE A 98 -10.55 2.72 7.73
C PHE A 98 -10.76 2.21 6.30
N ALA A 99 -11.34 3.03 5.41
CA ALA A 99 -11.38 2.72 3.98
C ALA A 99 -9.97 2.64 3.38
N VAL A 100 -9.10 3.62 3.67
CA VAL A 100 -7.69 3.61 3.25
C VAL A 100 -6.97 2.36 3.77
N LEU A 101 -7.16 2.00 5.03
CA LEU A 101 -6.57 0.79 5.61
C LEU A 101 -6.98 -0.48 4.84
N ARG A 102 -8.28 -0.65 4.58
CA ARG A 102 -8.80 -1.80 3.83
C ARG A 102 -8.25 -1.86 2.42
N ASP A 103 -8.27 -0.72 1.71
CA ASP A 103 -7.92 -0.68 0.29
C ASP A 103 -6.41 -0.95 0.10
N ILE A 104 -5.55 -0.43 0.98
CA ILE A 104 -4.11 -0.72 0.96
C ILE A 104 -3.82 -2.20 1.22
N LEU A 105 -4.46 -2.80 2.22
CA LEU A 105 -4.30 -4.22 2.53
C LEU A 105 -4.80 -5.11 1.38
N PHE A 106 -5.94 -4.76 0.79
CA PHE A 106 -6.50 -5.49 -0.34
C PHE A 106 -5.57 -5.45 -1.56
N VAL A 107 -5.11 -4.26 -1.97
CA VAL A 107 -4.21 -4.10 -3.13
C VAL A 107 -2.89 -4.83 -2.89
N HIS A 108 -2.30 -4.68 -1.71
CA HIS A 108 -1.05 -5.39 -1.38
C HIS A 108 -1.25 -6.91 -1.41
N GLY A 109 -2.36 -7.42 -0.86
CA GLY A 109 -2.71 -8.84 -0.90
C GLY A 109 -2.84 -9.37 -2.34
N GLN A 110 -3.46 -8.59 -3.22
CA GLN A 110 -3.58 -8.93 -4.64
C GLN A 110 -2.22 -8.96 -5.36
N ILE A 111 -1.36 -7.95 -5.14
CA ILE A 111 -0.02 -7.90 -5.74
C ILE A 111 0.85 -9.06 -5.25
N ALA A 112 0.84 -9.36 -3.95
CA ALA A 112 1.58 -10.49 -3.38
C ALA A 112 1.07 -11.86 -3.90
N SER A 113 -0.19 -11.93 -4.31
CA SER A 113 -0.78 -13.12 -4.93
C SER A 113 -0.40 -13.19 -6.42
N ALA A 114 -0.50 -12.08 -7.15
CA ALA A 114 -0.14 -11.99 -8.56
C ALA A 114 1.37 -12.21 -8.81
N GLY A 115 2.24 -11.73 -7.92
CA GLY A 115 3.68 -11.99 -7.98
C GLY A 115 4.02 -13.47 -7.78
N ARG A 116 3.23 -14.21 -6.98
CA ARG A 116 3.34 -15.67 -6.88
C ARG A 116 2.93 -16.37 -8.18
N PHE A 117 1.93 -15.85 -8.90
CA PHE A 117 1.55 -16.37 -10.21
C PHE A 117 2.62 -16.14 -11.29
N GLN A 118 3.39 -15.05 -11.23
CA GLN A 118 4.49 -14.82 -12.18
C GLN A 118 5.69 -15.73 -11.91
N HIS A 119 6.01 -16.04 -10.64
CA HIS A 119 7.11 -16.95 -10.31
C HIS A 119 6.80 -18.41 -10.71
N LEU A 120 5.56 -18.86 -10.58
CA LEU A 120 5.14 -20.20 -11.03
C LEU A 120 5.20 -20.39 -12.55
N ASN A 121 5.18 -19.31 -13.34
CA ASN A 121 5.27 -19.38 -14.80
C ASN A 121 6.71 -19.42 -15.34
N LEU A 122 7.74 -19.15 -14.51
CA LEU A 122 9.13 -19.20 -14.96
C LEU A 122 9.80 -20.56 -14.74
N GLU A 123 9.31 -21.36 -13.78
CA GLU A 123 9.89 -22.69 -13.48
C GLU A 123 9.32 -23.83 -14.36
N ASN A 124 8.33 -23.57 -15.22
CA ASN A 124 7.77 -24.60 -16.12
C ASN A 124 8.27 -24.52 -17.58
N SER A 125 9.30 -23.73 -17.86
CA SER A 125 9.96 -23.75 -19.17
C SER A 125 11.14 -24.73 -19.17
N ALA A 126 10.83 -26.03 -19.16
CA ALA A 126 11.80 -27.03 -19.62
C ALA A 126 12.17 -26.71 -21.08
N PRO A 127 13.45 -26.82 -21.50
CA PRO A 127 13.85 -26.50 -22.85
C PRO A 127 13.34 -27.59 -23.80
N HIS A 128 12.15 -27.40 -24.36
CA HIS A 128 11.71 -28.18 -25.50
C HIS A 128 12.54 -27.79 -26.72
N HIS A 129 13.48 -28.68 -27.04
CA HIS A 129 14.20 -28.72 -28.30
C HIS A 129 13.19 -28.76 -29.47
N GLN A 130 13.05 -27.66 -30.20
CA GLN A 130 12.40 -27.65 -31.52
C GLN A 130 13.48 -27.66 -32.61
N PRO A 131 13.48 -28.64 -33.54
CA PRO A 131 14.38 -28.63 -34.66
C PRO A 131 13.80 -27.81 -35.82
N GLY A 132 14.64 -26.98 -36.42
CA GLY A 132 14.55 -26.63 -37.84
C GLY A 132 13.68 -25.43 -38.23
N ILE A 133 14.31 -24.28 -38.46
CA ILE A 133 13.93 -23.38 -39.56
C ILE A 133 15.19 -23.03 -40.35
N PHE A 134 15.20 -23.48 -41.60
CA PHE A 134 16.20 -23.25 -42.64
C PHE A 134 16.16 -21.78 -43.08
N HIS A 135 17.28 -21.04 -43.00
CA HIS A 135 17.42 -19.70 -43.57
C HIS A 135 18.25 -19.78 -44.87
N PRO A 136 17.68 -19.49 -46.05
CA PRO A 136 18.44 -19.41 -47.29
C PRO A 136 18.78 -17.94 -47.59
N ALA A 137 19.93 -17.45 -47.15
CA ALA A 137 20.49 -16.19 -47.69
C ALA A 137 21.93 -15.95 -47.25
N GLN A 138 22.90 -16.69 -47.79
CA GLN A 138 24.25 -16.17 -48.03
C GLN A 138 24.85 -16.87 -49.26
N CYS A 139 24.56 -16.31 -50.45
CA CYS A 139 25.32 -16.56 -51.66
C CYS A 139 25.82 -15.21 -52.17
N THR A 140 27.05 -14.84 -51.84
CA THR A 140 27.85 -13.93 -52.68
C THR A 140 29.34 -14.04 -52.34
N HIS A 141 30.11 -14.38 -53.38
CA HIS A 141 31.55 -14.17 -53.58
C HIS A 141 32.57 -15.10 -52.93
N ALA A 142 32.95 -16.15 -53.68
CA ALA A 142 34.35 -16.50 -53.89
C ALA A 142 34.49 -17.26 -55.22
N ALA A 143 34.78 -16.53 -56.31
CA ALA A 143 35.31 -17.10 -57.53
C ALA A 143 36.80 -16.73 -57.59
N SER A 144 37.66 -17.74 -57.46
CA SER A 144 39.07 -17.69 -57.82
C SER A 144 39.39 -19.05 -58.44
N GLY A 145 39.71 -19.02 -59.72
CA GLY A 145 39.94 -20.16 -60.61
C GLY A 145 39.96 -19.65 -62.04
#